data_AF-A0A843EZD2-F1
#
_entry.id   AF-A0A843EZD2-F1
#
_cell.length_a   1.000
_cell.length_b   1.000
_cell.length_c   1.000
_cell.angle_alpha   90.00
_cell.angle_beta   90.00
_cell.angle_gamma   90.00
#
_symmetry.space_group_name_H-M   'P 1'
#
loop_
_entity.id
_entity.type
_entity.pdbx_description
1 polymer ?
#
loop_
_entity_poly.entity_id
_entity_poly.type
_entity_poly.pdbx_seq_one_letter_code
_entity_poly.pdbx_strand_id
1 'polypeptide(L)'
;MVKCPRCGYENSPSSVYCDNCAYRLADAEGNRINYTRRQKSWNMGLGKKIVIVLGIIVIALLLFSFVYNNTQPSYQESLNVITDDGSHHQTSSYPYKAVIKYDGSWSAEMGDPNYLVKESGEGEKSFTLDCAAWDKIAIDVQKQDYGEGELTVQLLKNDEVIDEKSSTNATGHVIINHNY
;
A
#
# COMPACT_ATOMS: atom_id res chain seq x y z
N MET A 1 12.37 25.09 64.68
CA MET A 1 13.08 24.56 63.49
C MET A 1 12.10 24.40 62.34
N VAL A 2 12.51 24.69 61.10
CA VAL A 2 11.67 24.58 59.89
C VAL A 2 12.42 23.74 58.84
N LYS A 3 11.78 22.65 58.39
CA LYS A 3 12.36 21.74 57.41
C LYS A 3 12.17 22.28 55.99
N CYS A 4 13.24 22.33 55.21
CA CYS A 4 13.17 22.75 53.81
C CYS A 4 12.36 21.72 52.98
N PRO A 5 11.32 22.14 52.24
CA PRO A 5 10.53 21.21 51.42
C PRO A 5 11.30 20.71 50.18
N ARG A 6 12.40 21.37 49.80
CA ARG A 6 13.21 21.00 48.64
C ARG A 6 14.29 19.96 48.96
N CYS A 7 15.07 20.17 50.02
CA CYS A 7 16.21 19.30 50.36
C CYS A 7 16.10 18.60 51.72
N GLY A 8 15.08 18.92 52.52
CA GLY A 8 14.88 18.30 53.83
C GLY A 8 15.79 18.81 54.95
N TYR A 9 16.68 19.78 54.71
CA TYR A 9 17.54 20.37 55.73
C TYR A 9 16.74 21.14 56.79
N GLU A 10 17.15 21.10 58.05
CA GLU A 10 16.52 21.83 59.15
C GLU A 10 17.11 23.22 59.31
N ASN A 11 16.26 24.25 59.20
CA ASN A 11 16.68 25.64 59.27
C ASN A 11 16.10 26.30 60.53
N SER A 12 16.68 27.44 60.89
CA SER A 12 16.11 28.30 61.93
C SER A 12 14.68 28.73 61.57
N PRO A 13 13.77 28.86 62.56
CA PRO A 13 12.43 29.39 62.34
C PRO A 13 12.39 30.88 61.92
N SER A 14 13.53 31.57 61.85
CA SER A 14 13.66 32.92 61.28
C SER A 14 14.27 32.94 59.87
N SER A 15 14.79 31.83 59.35
CA SER A 15 15.46 31.81 58.04
C SER A 15 14.49 32.11 56.90
N VAL A 16 14.88 33.05 56.03
CA VAL A 16 14.12 33.41 54.81
C VAL A 16 14.47 32.46 53.66
N TYR A 17 15.70 31.95 53.64
CA TYR A 17 16.21 30.98 52.68
C TYR A 17 16.75 29.75 53.40
N CYS A 18 16.81 28.62 52.71
CA CYS A 18 17.43 27.42 53.24
C CYS A 18 18.95 27.52 53.19
N ASP A 19 19.61 27.28 54.32
CA ASP A 19 21.07 27.41 54.49
C ASP A 19 21.85 26.37 53.65
N ASN A 20 21.19 25.26 53.25
CA ASN A 20 21.81 24.21 52.45
C ASN A 20 21.56 24.34 50.93
N CYS A 21 20.39 24.80 50.49
CA CYS A 21 20.03 24.79 49.06
C CYS A 21 19.48 26.12 48.51
N ALA A 22 19.56 27.19 49.31
CA ALA A 22 19.07 28.53 49.01
C ALA A 22 17.58 28.62 48.62
N TYR A 23 16.78 27.57 48.89
CA TYR A 23 15.34 27.59 48.62
C TYR A 23 14.63 28.58 49.55
N ARG A 24 13.77 29.43 49.01
CA ARG A 24 13.02 30.44 49.78
C ARG A 24 11.98 29.78 50.69
N LEU A 25 12.03 30.08 51.99
CA LEU A 25 11.17 29.52 53.03
C LEU A 25 10.08 30.50 53.50
N ALA A 26 10.28 31.81 53.31
CA ALA A 26 9.33 32.85 53.68
C ALA A 26 9.19 33.92 52.59
N ASP A 27 8.00 34.52 52.47
CA ASP A 27 7.74 35.66 51.57
C ASP A 27 8.32 36.98 52.13
N ALA A 28 8.05 38.12 51.47
CA ALA A 28 8.64 39.41 51.85
C ALA A 28 8.05 39.96 53.15
N GLU A 29 6.87 39.47 53.50
CA GLU A 29 6.08 39.81 54.68
C GLU A 29 6.35 38.85 55.86
N GLY A 30 7.24 37.87 55.66
CA GLY A 30 7.66 36.90 56.67
C GLY A 30 6.73 35.69 56.84
N ASN A 31 5.71 35.55 55.98
CA ASN A 31 4.82 34.39 56.00
C ASN A 31 5.51 33.17 55.42
N ARG A 32 5.27 32.01 56.03
CA ARG A 32 5.87 30.74 55.59
C ARG A 32 5.22 30.29 54.29
N ILE A 33 6.05 29.98 53.28
CA ILE A 33 5.58 29.51 51.99
C ILE A 33 5.13 28.06 52.15
N ASN A 34 3.82 27.84 52.29
CA ASN A 34 3.22 26.51 52.26
C ASN A 34 3.09 26.06 50.80
N TYR A 35 4.03 25.26 50.31
CA TYR A 35 3.86 24.58 49.02
C TYR A 35 2.89 23.42 49.22
N THR A 36 1.59 23.67 49.09
CA THR A 36 0.62 22.59 48.92
C THR A 36 1.00 21.85 47.64
N ARG A 37 1.48 20.60 47.78
CA ARG A 37 1.73 19.71 46.64
C ARG A 37 0.46 19.73 45.81
N ARG A 38 0.52 20.29 44.59
CA ARG A 38 -0.61 20.33 43.65
C ARG A 38 -1.13 18.91 43.52
N GLN A 39 -2.23 18.61 44.21
CA GLN A 39 -2.84 17.29 44.17
C GLN A 39 -3.26 17.09 42.72
N LYS A 40 -2.69 16.09 42.04
CA LYS A 40 -3.08 15.71 40.68
C LYS A 40 -4.46 15.04 40.79
N SER A 41 -5.49 15.85 41.00
CA SER A 41 -6.87 15.43 41.02
C SER A 41 -7.31 15.19 39.59
N TRP A 42 -6.93 14.02 39.05
CA TRP A 42 -7.59 13.45 37.87
C TRP A 42 -8.68 12.47 38.32
N ASN A 43 -9.39 12.79 39.40
CA ASN A 43 -10.62 12.11 39.78
C ASN A 43 -11.78 12.75 39.04
N MET A 44 -11.76 12.63 37.71
CA MET A 44 -12.91 12.94 36.89
C MET A 44 -13.93 11.81 37.01
N GLY A 45 -15.20 12.17 37.24
CA GLY A 45 -16.31 11.22 37.24
C GLY A 45 -16.37 10.42 35.93
N LEU A 46 -16.95 9.23 35.99
CA LEU A 46 -16.93 8.22 34.92
C LEU A 46 -17.29 8.79 33.53
N GLY A 47 -18.30 9.68 33.47
CA GLY A 47 -18.74 10.31 32.22
C GLY A 47 -17.68 11.17 31.52
N LYS A 48 -16.86 11.93 32.27
CA LYS A 48 -15.79 12.75 31.68
C LYS A 48 -14.67 11.88 31.10
N LYS A 49 -14.41 10.71 31.67
CA LYS A 49 -13.43 9.75 31.13
C LYS A 49 -13.90 9.16 29.80
N ILE A 50 -15.18 8.79 29.70
CA ILE A 50 -15.77 8.22 28.48
C ILE A 50 -15.69 9.22 27.33
N VAL A 51 -16.06 10.49 27.56
CA VAL A 51 -16.01 11.53 26.51
C VAL A 51 -14.59 11.74 25.98
N ILE A 52 -13.58 11.74 26.86
CA ILE A 52 -12.18 11.88 26.45
C ILE A 52 -11.74 10.67 25.61
N VAL A 53 -12.08 9.45 26.03
CA VAL A 53 -11.72 8.23 25.28
C VAL A 53 -12.40 8.20 23.92
N LEU A 54 -13.68 8.52 23.84
CA LEU A 54 -14.40 8.60 22.57
C LEU A 54 -13.81 9.67 21.64
N GLY A 55 -13.45 10.85 22.17
CA GLY A 55 -12.78 11.88 21.39
C GLY A 55 -11.44 11.42 20.80
N ILE A 56 -10.62 10.71 21.58
CA ILE A 56 -9.35 10.15 21.11
C ILE A 56 -9.58 9.11 20.01
N ILE A 57 -10.57 8.22 20.17
CA ILE A 57 -10.90 7.20 19.16
C ILE A 57 -11.33 7.85 17.84
N VAL A 58 -12.20 8.86 17.89
CA VAL A 58 -12.65 9.58 16.69
C VAL A 58 -11.48 10.26 15.99
N ILE A 59 -10.60 10.93 16.72
CA ILE A 59 -9.41 11.56 16.15
C ILE A 59 -8.49 10.51 15.50
N ALA A 60 -8.28 9.37 16.15
CA ALA A 60 -7.47 8.28 15.59
C ALA A 60 -8.06 7.72 14.29
N LEU A 61 -9.39 7.54 14.23
CA LEU A 61 -10.07 7.08 13.01
C LEU A 61 -9.97 8.10 11.87
N LEU A 62 -10.11 9.40 12.17
CA LEU A 62 -9.96 10.45 11.18
C LEU A 62 -8.53 10.52 10.65
N LEU A 63 -7.52 10.40 11.52
CA LEU A 63 -6.11 10.35 11.12
C LEU A 63 -5.80 9.11 10.30
N PHE A 64 -6.32 7.95 10.69
CA PHE A 64 -6.16 6.70 9.93
C PHE A 64 -6.79 6.83 8.54
N SER A 65 -8.01 7.37 8.45
CA SER A 65 -8.69 7.60 7.16
C SER A 65 -7.93 8.59 6.28
N PHE A 66 -7.39 9.66 6.86
CA PHE A 66 -6.55 10.62 6.15
C PHE A 66 -5.26 10.00 5.62
N VAL A 67 -4.53 9.24 6.46
CA VAL A 67 -3.33 8.51 6.04
C VAL A 67 -3.70 7.51 4.94
N TYR A 68 -4.71 6.67 5.17
CA TYR A 68 -5.17 5.68 4.20
C TYR A 68 -5.52 6.29 2.83
N ASN A 69 -6.15 7.46 2.79
CA ASN A 69 -6.47 8.14 1.53
C ASN A 69 -5.24 8.73 0.82
N ASN A 70 -4.22 9.16 1.56
CA ASN A 70 -3.04 9.83 0.99
C ASN A 70 -1.83 8.91 0.79
N THR A 71 -1.79 7.75 1.44
CA THR A 71 -0.68 6.79 1.36
C THR A 71 -1.11 5.45 0.78
N GLN A 72 -2.30 5.35 0.18
CA GLN A 72 -2.63 4.19 -0.63
C GLN A 72 -1.71 4.20 -1.86
N PRO A 73 -0.81 3.22 -2.01
CA PRO A 73 -0.12 3.05 -3.28
C PRO A 73 -1.18 2.81 -4.35
N SER A 74 -1.05 3.47 -5.50
CA SER A 74 -1.88 3.13 -6.64
C SER A 74 -1.56 1.68 -7.04
N TYR A 75 -2.55 0.94 -7.55
CA TYR A 75 -2.36 -0.45 -8.00
C TYR A 75 -1.26 -0.63 -9.06
N GLN A 76 -0.72 0.47 -9.61
CA GLN A 76 0.37 0.47 -10.58
C GLN A 76 1.78 0.44 -9.95
N GLU A 77 1.91 0.51 -8.61
CA GLU A 77 3.22 0.53 -7.92
C GLU A 77 3.65 -0.80 -7.30
N SER A 78 3.00 -1.92 -7.62
CA SER A 78 3.47 -3.24 -7.18
C SER A 78 4.58 -3.78 -8.09
N LEU A 79 5.81 -3.63 -7.60
CA LEU A 79 7.11 -4.15 -8.07
C LEU A 79 7.97 -3.19 -8.93
N ASN A 80 8.71 -2.31 -8.25
CA ASN A 80 10.00 -1.85 -8.77
C ASN A 80 11.01 -3.01 -8.65
N VAL A 81 11.27 -3.72 -9.75
CA VAL A 81 12.45 -4.58 -9.85
C VAL A 81 13.62 -3.67 -10.22
N ILE A 82 14.53 -3.45 -9.28
CA ILE A 82 15.79 -2.75 -9.53
C ILE A 82 16.72 -3.78 -10.21
N THR A 83 17.03 -3.56 -11.48
CA THR A 83 18.10 -4.29 -12.18
C THR A 83 19.46 -3.73 -11.76
N ASP A 84 20.52 -4.55 -11.86
CA ASP A 84 21.89 -4.25 -11.40
C ASP A 84 22.54 -3.05 -12.14
N ASP A 85 21.89 -2.57 -13.21
CA ASP A 85 22.27 -1.39 -13.99
C ASP A 85 21.59 -0.08 -13.54
N GLY A 86 20.76 -0.13 -12.50
CA GLY A 86 20.07 1.03 -11.95
C GLY A 86 18.91 1.55 -12.82
N SER A 87 18.48 0.80 -13.83
CA SER A 87 17.27 1.13 -14.58
C SER A 87 16.02 0.73 -13.81
N HIS A 88 15.03 1.64 -13.77
CA HIS A 88 13.73 1.37 -13.18
C HIS A 88 12.86 0.68 -14.22
N HIS A 89 12.83 -0.66 -14.21
CA HIS A 89 11.84 -1.38 -15.01
C HIS A 89 10.47 -1.30 -14.33
N GLN A 90 9.62 -0.40 -14.83
CA GLN A 90 8.19 -0.41 -14.55
C GLN A 90 7.54 -1.57 -15.31
N THR A 91 7.85 -2.80 -14.93
CA THR A 91 7.13 -3.97 -15.44
C THR A 91 5.71 -3.90 -14.88
N SER A 92 4.72 -3.78 -15.76
CA SER A 92 3.32 -4.10 -15.42
C SER A 92 3.31 -5.42 -14.67
N SER A 93 2.52 -5.54 -13.60
CA SER A 93 2.31 -6.83 -12.93
C SER A 93 1.85 -7.93 -13.90
N TYR A 94 1.33 -7.51 -15.06
CA TYR A 94 0.91 -8.32 -16.19
C TYR A 94 1.60 -7.82 -17.47
N PRO A 95 2.84 -8.25 -17.75
CA PRO A 95 3.62 -7.75 -18.88
C PRO A 95 3.18 -8.36 -20.22
N TYR A 96 2.37 -9.41 -20.21
CA TYR A 96 2.01 -10.17 -21.41
C TYR A 96 0.69 -9.69 -22.04
N LYS A 97 0.67 -9.60 -23.38
CA LYS A 97 -0.53 -9.37 -24.17
C LYS A 97 -0.63 -10.39 -25.31
N ALA A 98 -1.84 -10.91 -25.54
CA ALA A 98 -2.16 -11.60 -26.77
C ALA A 98 -2.74 -10.60 -27.78
N VAL A 99 -2.33 -10.68 -29.04
CA VAL A 99 -2.92 -9.91 -30.14
C VAL A 99 -3.36 -10.90 -31.21
N ILE A 100 -4.65 -10.89 -31.53
CA ILE A 100 -5.27 -11.73 -32.55
C ILE A 100 -5.60 -10.82 -33.73
N LYS A 101 -5.03 -11.13 -34.89
CA LYS A 101 -5.21 -10.41 -36.14
C LYS A 101 -5.90 -11.33 -37.14
N TYR A 102 -7.20 -11.11 -37.31
CA TYR A 102 -8.00 -11.82 -38.28
C TYR A 102 -9.24 -10.99 -38.59
N ASP A 103 -9.56 -10.75 -39.87
CA ASP A 103 -10.73 -9.94 -40.25
C ASP A 103 -12.06 -10.63 -39.95
N GLY A 104 -12.03 -11.96 -39.78
CA GLY A 104 -13.20 -12.80 -39.53
C GLY A 104 -13.45 -13.10 -38.05
N SER A 105 -14.29 -14.10 -37.80
CA SER A 105 -14.66 -14.55 -36.45
C SER A 105 -13.72 -15.64 -35.92
N TRP A 106 -13.46 -15.60 -34.62
CA TRP A 106 -12.53 -16.50 -33.95
C TRP A 106 -12.95 -16.79 -32.50
N SER A 107 -12.43 -17.88 -31.95
CA SER A 107 -12.46 -18.22 -30.53
C SER A 107 -11.04 -18.44 -30.02
N ALA A 108 -10.79 -18.11 -28.76
CA ALA A 108 -9.48 -18.25 -28.15
C ALA A 108 -9.57 -18.76 -26.70
N GLU A 109 -8.56 -19.51 -26.29
CA GLU A 109 -8.26 -19.83 -24.89
C GLU A 109 -6.85 -19.35 -24.58
N MET A 110 -6.69 -18.45 -23.59
CA MET A 110 -5.40 -17.79 -23.34
C MET A 110 -5.15 -17.50 -21.85
N GLY A 111 -3.88 -17.55 -21.44
CA GLY A 111 -3.44 -17.22 -20.08
C GLY A 111 -2.43 -18.22 -19.51
N ASP A 112 -2.46 -18.40 -18.19
CA ASP A 112 -1.70 -19.45 -17.51
C ASP A 112 -2.28 -20.82 -17.92
N PRO A 113 -1.44 -21.83 -18.25
CA PRO A 113 -1.92 -23.16 -18.63
C PRO A 113 -2.86 -23.85 -17.63
N ASN A 114 -2.83 -23.45 -16.35
CA ASN A 114 -3.74 -23.96 -15.32
C ASN A 114 -5.05 -23.16 -15.23
N TYR A 115 -5.09 -21.94 -15.77
CA TYR A 115 -6.21 -21.01 -15.69
C TYR A 115 -6.39 -20.24 -17.02
N LEU A 116 -6.88 -20.95 -18.04
CA LEU A 116 -7.17 -20.35 -19.34
C LEU A 116 -8.49 -19.57 -19.32
N VAL A 117 -8.43 -18.34 -19.84
CA VAL A 117 -9.62 -17.51 -20.10
C VAL A 117 -10.08 -17.78 -21.53
N LYS A 118 -11.39 -18.02 -21.70
CA LYS A 118 -12.01 -18.23 -23.00
C LYS A 118 -12.62 -16.94 -23.51
N GLU A 119 -12.29 -16.59 -24.74
CA GLU A 119 -12.80 -15.41 -25.43
C GLU A 119 -13.27 -15.77 -26.84
N SER A 120 -14.17 -14.97 -27.39
CA SER A 120 -14.53 -15.03 -28.81
C SER A 120 -14.79 -13.63 -29.35
N GLY A 121 -14.58 -13.46 -30.65
CA GLY A 121 -14.70 -12.15 -31.26
C GLY A 121 -14.59 -12.17 -32.77
N GLU A 122 -14.60 -10.98 -33.33
CA GLU A 122 -14.41 -10.70 -34.74
C GLU A 122 -13.39 -9.58 -34.89
N GLY A 123 -12.63 -9.62 -35.99
CA GLY A 123 -11.62 -8.61 -36.27
C GLY A 123 -10.39 -8.71 -35.37
N GLU A 124 -9.52 -7.71 -35.48
CA GLU A 124 -8.34 -7.58 -34.65
C GLU A 124 -8.70 -7.22 -33.19
N LYS A 125 -8.14 -7.96 -32.23
CA LYS A 125 -8.30 -7.72 -30.79
C LYS A 125 -7.00 -7.95 -30.03
N SER A 126 -6.86 -7.27 -28.91
CA SER A 126 -5.77 -7.47 -27.96
C SER A 126 -6.30 -7.68 -26.55
N PHE A 127 -5.63 -8.57 -25.81
CA PHE A 127 -5.99 -8.98 -24.45
C PHE A 127 -4.75 -8.93 -23.57
N THR A 128 -4.83 -8.23 -22.44
CA THR A 128 -3.83 -8.35 -21.38
C THR A 128 -4.04 -9.67 -20.66
N LEU A 129 -2.97 -10.46 -20.53
CA LEU A 129 -3.03 -11.76 -19.87
C LEU A 129 -2.71 -11.58 -18.37
N ASP A 130 -3.51 -12.18 -17.50
CA ASP A 130 -3.29 -12.25 -16.04
C ASP A 130 -2.15 -13.24 -15.72
N CYS A 131 -0.96 -12.96 -16.26
CA CYS A 131 0.25 -13.76 -16.13
C CYS A 131 1.40 -12.86 -15.69
N ALA A 132 2.08 -13.22 -14.60
CA ALA A 132 3.29 -12.55 -14.15
C ALA A 132 4.47 -12.84 -15.10
N ALA A 133 5.53 -12.03 -15.01
CA ALA A 133 6.69 -12.11 -15.91
C ALA A 133 7.38 -13.50 -15.97
N TRP A 134 7.23 -14.31 -14.93
CA TRP A 134 7.82 -15.65 -14.78
C TRP A 134 6.78 -16.78 -14.92
N ASP A 135 5.57 -16.48 -15.38
CA ASP A 135 4.56 -17.52 -15.60
C ASP A 135 4.72 -18.16 -16.98
N LYS A 136 4.17 -19.36 -17.13
CA LYS A 136 4.01 -19.99 -18.44
C LYS A 136 2.80 -19.38 -19.12
N ILE A 137 2.84 -19.29 -20.44
CA ILE A 137 1.71 -18.79 -21.24
C ILE A 137 1.30 -19.84 -22.25
N ALA A 138 -0.01 -20.05 -22.35
CA ALA A 138 -0.62 -20.77 -23.45
C ALA A 138 -1.64 -19.85 -24.13
N ILE A 139 -1.61 -19.83 -25.46
CA ILE A 139 -2.58 -19.15 -26.31
C ILE A 139 -2.98 -20.15 -27.39
N ASP A 140 -4.27 -20.46 -27.46
CA ASP A 140 -4.90 -21.30 -28.46
C ASP A 140 -5.98 -20.46 -29.16
N VAL A 141 -5.89 -20.28 -30.48
CA VAL A 141 -6.85 -19.50 -31.26
C VAL A 141 -7.30 -20.27 -32.49
N GLN A 142 -8.61 -20.27 -32.74
CA GLN A 142 -9.24 -20.96 -33.86
C GLN A 142 -10.22 -20.05 -34.59
N LYS A 143 -10.21 -20.10 -35.93
CA LYS A 143 -11.25 -19.47 -36.77
C LYS A 143 -12.62 -20.13 -36.55
N GLN A 144 -13.69 -19.34 -36.60
CA GLN A 144 -15.07 -19.80 -36.39
C GLN A 144 -15.97 -19.65 -37.65
N ASP A 145 -15.49 -18.99 -38.69
CA ASP A 145 -16.25 -18.68 -39.92
C ASP A 145 -15.77 -19.40 -41.18
N TYR A 146 -14.70 -20.19 -41.10
CA TYR A 146 -14.06 -20.83 -42.25
C TYR A 146 -13.53 -19.84 -43.30
N GLY A 147 -13.24 -18.59 -42.93
CA GLY A 147 -12.79 -17.57 -43.86
C GLY A 147 -11.36 -17.81 -44.37
N GLU A 148 -11.09 -17.36 -45.61
CA GLU A 148 -9.82 -17.56 -46.31
C GLU A 148 -8.69 -16.61 -45.85
N GLY A 149 -9.00 -15.57 -45.06
CA GLY A 149 -8.00 -14.63 -44.54
C GLY A 149 -6.95 -15.29 -43.63
N GLU A 150 -5.78 -14.69 -43.47
CA GLU A 150 -4.75 -15.23 -42.58
C GLU A 150 -5.08 -14.91 -41.11
N LEU A 151 -5.11 -15.94 -40.25
CA LEU A 151 -5.16 -15.77 -38.80
C LEU A 151 -3.73 -15.60 -38.30
N THR A 152 -3.39 -14.46 -37.71
CA THR A 152 -2.10 -14.22 -37.05
C THR A 152 -2.31 -13.99 -35.55
N VAL A 153 -1.50 -14.63 -34.73
CA VAL A 153 -1.53 -14.50 -33.27
C VAL A 153 -0.14 -14.10 -32.80
N GLN A 154 -0.07 -13.02 -32.03
CA GLN A 154 1.17 -12.52 -31.44
C GLN A 154 1.08 -12.59 -29.91
N LEU A 155 2.17 -13.01 -29.28
CA LEU A 155 2.43 -12.82 -27.86
C LEU A 155 3.40 -11.65 -27.70
N LEU A 156 2.99 -10.63 -26.96
CA LEU A 156 3.80 -9.48 -26.64
C LEU A 156 4.22 -9.53 -25.17
N LYS A 157 5.43 -9.05 -24.86
CA LYS A 157 5.91 -8.77 -23.51
C LYS A 157 6.37 -7.32 -23.45
N ASN A 158 5.77 -6.52 -22.58
CA ASN A 158 6.04 -5.08 -22.50
C ASN A 158 5.92 -4.37 -23.87
N ASP A 159 4.87 -4.70 -24.62
CA ASP A 159 4.57 -4.19 -25.97
C ASP A 159 5.55 -4.59 -27.08
N GLU A 160 6.54 -5.45 -26.80
CA GLU A 160 7.41 -6.06 -27.79
C GLU A 160 6.91 -7.46 -28.18
N VAL A 161 6.83 -7.77 -29.48
CA VAL A 161 6.44 -9.10 -29.97
C VAL A 161 7.56 -10.10 -29.66
N ILE A 162 7.25 -11.11 -28.84
CA ILE A 162 8.20 -12.16 -28.43
C ILE A 162 7.90 -13.52 -29.04
N ASP A 163 6.68 -13.76 -29.52
CA ASP A 163 6.31 -14.92 -30.34
C ASP A 163 5.18 -14.52 -31.30
N GLU A 164 5.19 -15.10 -32.50
CA GLU A 164 4.19 -14.87 -33.54
C GLU A 164 3.99 -16.15 -34.34
N LYS A 165 2.72 -16.50 -34.58
CA LYS A 165 2.36 -17.61 -35.45
C LYS A 165 1.14 -17.26 -36.28
N SER A 166 1.07 -17.84 -37.47
CA SER A 166 -0.07 -17.63 -38.36
C SER A 166 -0.57 -18.93 -39.00
N SER A 167 -1.80 -18.86 -39.51
CA SER A 167 -2.42 -19.93 -40.29
C SER A 167 -3.34 -19.37 -41.37
N THR A 168 -3.15 -19.85 -42.60
CA THR A 168 -4.01 -19.55 -43.76
C THR A 168 -5.10 -20.59 -44.00
N ASN A 169 -5.10 -21.69 -43.24
CA ASN A 169 -6.13 -22.73 -43.37
C ASN A 169 -7.52 -22.18 -43.04
N ALA A 170 -8.56 -22.64 -43.76
CA ALA A 170 -9.94 -22.26 -43.47
C ALA A 170 -10.35 -22.64 -42.04
N THR A 171 -9.90 -23.80 -41.54
CA THR A 171 -10.03 -24.23 -40.14
C THR A 171 -8.82 -23.82 -39.30
N GLY A 172 -8.21 -22.67 -39.63
CA GLY A 172 -6.95 -22.21 -39.06
C GLY A 172 -6.97 -22.25 -37.54
N HIS A 173 -5.95 -22.89 -36.99
CA HIS A 173 -5.74 -23.10 -35.56
C HIS A 173 -4.28 -22.77 -35.25
N VAL A 174 -4.06 -21.92 -34.27
CA VAL A 174 -2.75 -21.40 -33.90
C VAL A 174 -2.56 -21.60 -32.40
N ILE A 175 -1.45 -22.26 -32.03
CA ILE A 175 -1.06 -22.47 -30.63
C ILE A 175 0.31 -21.84 -30.36
N ILE A 176 0.38 -20.95 -29.39
CA ILE A 176 1.61 -20.43 -28.80
C ILE A 176 1.73 -20.97 -27.37
N ASN A 177 2.88 -21.57 -27.06
CA ASN A 177 3.24 -21.98 -25.71
C ASN A 177 4.58 -21.34 -25.39
N HIS A 178 4.62 -20.47 -24.39
CA HIS A 178 5.82 -19.78 -23.96
C HIS A 178 6.19 -20.22 -22.54
N ASN A 179 7.46 -20.56 -22.35
CA ASN A 179 8.05 -20.77 -21.04
C ASN A 179 9.08 -19.64 -20.82
N TYR A 180 9.10 -19.11 -19.60
CA TYR A 180 10.06 -18.11 -19.15
C TYR A 180 11.51 -18.62 -19.17
#